data_AF-A0A9P7FJH7-F1
#
_entry.id   AF-A0A9P7FJH7-F1
#
_cell.length_a   1.000
_cell.length_b   1.000
_cell.length_c   1.000
_cell.angle_alpha   90.00
_cell.angle_beta   90.00
_cell.angle_gamma   90.00
#
_symmetry.space_group_name_H-M   'P 1'
#
loop_
_entity.id
_entity.type
_entity.pdbx_description
1 polymer ?
#
loop_
_entity_poly.entity_id
_entity_poly.type
_entity_poly.pdbx_seq_one_letter_code
_entity_poly.pdbx_strand_id
1 'polypeptide(L)'
;MQAFRVTENEAPQSHSASSPQPSPPPFDLPDPPQLIPFQTQPDMFGLYSVYPMCPTMAPEANCTLEGVTDAPTLEGVCATPHRVHPGVSSPEISDDDLFGAFTNSSSALLMAWHYSGSNAKSATELNHLAEFLRDPSFKQADLVGFNHARESKRLDELP
;
A
#
# COMPACT_ATOMS: atom_id res chain seq x y z
N MET A 1 52.49 53.29 -36.53
CA MET A 1 52.41 52.98 -37.97
C MET A 1 52.33 51.47 -38.12
N GLN A 2 51.25 50.97 -38.72
CA GLN A 2 51.09 49.59 -39.16
C GLN A 2 52.02 49.30 -40.35
N ALA A 3 52.61 48.11 -40.42
CA ALA A 3 52.97 47.49 -41.70
C ALA A 3 53.15 45.97 -41.58
N PHE A 4 52.44 45.29 -42.47
CA PHE A 4 52.44 43.86 -42.79
C PHE A 4 53.62 43.43 -43.69
N ARG A 5 53.85 42.11 -43.74
CA ARG A 5 54.26 41.21 -44.88
C ARG A 5 55.46 40.32 -44.48
N VAL A 6 55.37 38.98 -44.41
CA VAL A 6 55.01 37.91 -45.40
C VAL A 6 56.04 37.77 -46.51
N THR A 7 56.88 36.72 -46.41
CA THR A 7 57.38 35.71 -47.40
C THR A 7 58.68 35.11 -46.81
N GLU A 8 59.15 33.88 -47.03
CA GLU A 8 58.83 32.72 -47.87
C GLU A 8 59.64 31.52 -47.34
N ASN A 9 59.11 30.29 -47.51
CA ASN A 9 59.73 29.04 -48.00
C ASN A 9 61.24 28.77 -47.83
N GLU A 10 61.76 27.56 -47.69
CA GLU A 10 61.31 26.19 -47.45
C GLU A 10 62.63 25.38 -47.28
N ALA A 11 62.60 24.43 -46.35
CA ALA A 11 63.38 23.19 -46.08
C ALA A 11 64.51 22.72 -47.05
N PRO A 12 65.39 21.75 -46.66
CA PRO A 12 65.20 20.82 -45.54
C PRO A 12 66.44 20.57 -44.65
N GLN A 13 66.20 20.47 -43.34
CA GLN A 13 67.09 19.79 -42.41
C GLN A 13 66.50 18.43 -42.02
N SER A 14 67.16 17.39 -42.47
CA SER A 14 66.95 16.01 -42.07
C SER A 14 67.47 15.78 -40.66
N HIS A 15 66.59 15.66 -39.67
CA HIS A 15 66.94 15.05 -38.38
C HIS A 15 65.84 14.10 -37.91
N SER A 16 66.17 12.81 -38.02
CA SER A 16 65.74 11.65 -37.22
C SER A 16 64.29 11.63 -36.72
N ALA A 17 63.43 10.97 -37.51
CA ALA A 17 62.13 10.50 -37.05
C ALA A 17 62.31 9.49 -35.91
N SER A 18 61.80 9.85 -34.72
CA SER A 18 61.53 8.90 -33.64
C SER A 18 60.48 7.90 -34.13
N SER A 19 60.81 6.61 -34.15
CA SER A 19 59.82 5.56 -34.42
C SER A 19 58.62 5.67 -33.46
N PRO A 20 57.38 5.50 -33.95
CA PRO A 20 56.22 5.42 -33.08
C PRO A 20 56.24 4.08 -32.32
N GLN A 21 56.25 4.16 -30.99
CA GLN A 21 56.01 3.02 -30.12
C GLN A 21 54.57 2.53 -30.36
N PRO A 22 54.33 1.23 -30.61
CA PRO A 22 52.96 0.73 -30.76
C PRO A 22 52.22 0.85 -29.43
N SER A 23 51.01 1.41 -29.48
CA SER A 23 50.08 1.45 -28.35
C SER A 23 49.83 0.02 -27.84
N PRO A 24 49.73 -0.21 -26.51
CA PRO A 24 49.28 -1.50 -26.01
C PRO A 24 47.88 -1.81 -26.59
N PRO A 25 47.56 -3.08 -26.87
CA PRO A 25 46.23 -3.45 -27.34
C PRO A 25 45.18 -3.00 -26.32
N PRO A 26 43.96 -2.64 -26.77
CA PRO A 26 42.86 -2.38 -25.85
C PRO A 26 42.68 -3.61 -24.95
N PHE A 27 42.65 -3.38 -23.64
CA PHE A 27 42.22 -4.41 -22.71
C PHE A 27 40.76 -4.75 -23.06
N ASP A 28 40.54 -5.91 -23.65
CA ASP A 28 39.21 -6.52 -23.74
C ASP A 28 38.76 -6.83 -22.31
N LEU A 29 38.06 -5.87 -21.69
CA LEU A 29 37.27 -6.15 -20.51
C LEU A 29 36.12 -7.07 -20.96
N PRO A 30 35.91 -8.23 -20.32
CA PRO A 30 34.75 -9.05 -20.63
C PRO A 30 33.49 -8.24 -20.38
N ASP A 31 32.53 -8.27 -21.33
CA ASP A 31 31.22 -7.65 -21.15
C ASP A 31 30.62 -8.09 -19.81
N PRO A 32 30.06 -7.18 -19.00
CA PRO A 32 29.38 -7.56 -17.77
C PRO A 32 28.27 -8.56 -18.13
N PRO A 33 28.11 -9.66 -17.38
CA PRO A 33 27.10 -10.66 -17.69
C PRO A 33 25.73 -9.99 -17.74
N GLN A 34 25.02 -10.15 -18.87
CA GLN A 34 23.67 -9.63 -19.00
C GLN A 34 22.76 -10.37 -18.02
N LEU A 35 22.32 -9.67 -16.97
CA LEU A 35 21.38 -10.22 -15.99
C LEU A 35 20.01 -10.39 -16.66
N ILE A 36 19.53 -11.63 -16.75
CA ILE A 36 18.16 -11.91 -17.20
C ILE A 36 17.24 -11.59 -16.01
N PRO A 37 16.32 -10.62 -16.11
CA PRO A 37 15.41 -10.30 -15.02
C PRO A 37 14.50 -11.48 -14.72
N PHE A 38 14.31 -11.77 -13.43
CA PHE A 38 13.37 -12.78 -12.97
C PHE A 38 11.97 -12.16 -12.83
N GLN A 39 10.97 -12.79 -13.44
CA GLN A 39 9.59 -12.32 -13.41
C GLN A 39 8.69 -13.35 -12.73
N THR A 40 7.85 -12.89 -11.79
CA THR A 40 6.86 -13.75 -11.13
C THR A 40 5.63 -14.00 -12.01
N GLN A 41 4.86 -15.04 -11.68
CA GLN A 41 3.53 -15.20 -12.25
C GLN A 41 2.60 -14.09 -11.73
N PRO A 42 1.63 -13.63 -12.54
CA PRO A 42 0.61 -12.70 -12.08
C PRO A 42 -0.32 -13.37 -11.05
N ASP A 43 -0.72 -12.61 -10.03
CA ASP A 43 -1.71 -13.04 -9.05
C ASP A 43 -3.16 -12.96 -9.60
N MET A 44 -4.16 -13.20 -8.74
CA MET A 44 -5.58 -13.11 -9.12
C MET A 44 -6.01 -11.71 -9.60
N PHE A 45 -5.25 -10.67 -9.30
CA PHE A 45 -5.48 -9.30 -9.74
C PHE A 45 -4.62 -8.93 -10.96
N GLY A 46 -3.81 -9.86 -11.47
CA GLY A 46 -2.92 -9.64 -12.59
C GLY A 46 -1.59 -8.97 -12.22
N LEU A 47 -1.27 -8.83 -10.93
CA LEU A 47 -0.05 -8.15 -10.48
C LEU A 47 1.15 -9.11 -10.50
N TYR A 48 2.27 -8.66 -11.06
CA TYR A 48 3.53 -9.41 -11.11
C TYR A 48 4.72 -8.50 -10.80
N SER A 49 5.81 -9.09 -10.31
CA SER A 49 7.05 -8.39 -9.97
C SER A 49 8.19 -8.80 -10.90
N VAL A 50 9.07 -7.85 -11.21
CA VAL A 50 10.29 -8.07 -12.00
C VAL A 50 11.51 -7.71 -11.15
N TYR A 51 12.40 -8.67 -10.95
CA TYR A 51 13.58 -8.53 -10.11
C TYR A 51 14.86 -8.70 -10.93
N PRO A 52 15.95 -7.97 -10.60
CA PRO A 52 17.25 -8.19 -11.25
C PRO A 52 17.84 -9.59 -11.00
N MET A 53 17.47 -10.22 -9.88
CA MET A 53 17.86 -11.57 -9.49
C MET A 53 16.67 -12.26 -8.82
N CYS A 54 16.61 -13.60 -8.88
CA CYS A 54 15.55 -14.37 -8.24
C CYS A 54 15.55 -14.11 -6.72
N PRO A 55 14.45 -13.62 -6.13
CA PRO A 55 14.39 -13.33 -4.70
C PRO A 55 14.42 -14.64 -3.91
N THR A 56 15.31 -14.73 -2.92
CA THR A 56 15.46 -15.92 -2.06
C THR A 56 14.45 -15.94 -0.90
N MET A 57 13.82 -14.81 -0.59
CA MET A 57 12.92 -14.66 0.55
C MET A 57 11.67 -13.89 0.14
N ALA A 58 10.51 -14.48 0.41
CA ALA A 58 9.23 -13.79 0.38
C ALA A 58 9.03 -13.06 1.72
N PRO A 59 8.91 -11.72 1.75
CA PRO A 59 8.76 -10.98 2.99
C PRO A 59 7.49 -11.40 3.76
N GLU A 60 6.45 -11.80 3.05
CA GLU A 60 5.19 -12.30 3.61
C GLU A 60 5.25 -13.70 4.23
N ALA A 61 6.27 -14.51 3.96
CA ALA A 61 6.27 -15.92 4.36
C ALA A 61 6.38 -16.15 5.87
N ASN A 62 6.99 -15.20 6.61
CA ASN A 62 7.29 -15.35 8.04
C ASN A 62 6.94 -14.12 8.89
N CYS A 63 6.25 -13.13 8.31
CA CYS A 63 5.90 -11.91 9.04
C CYS A 63 4.50 -12.03 9.65
N THR A 64 4.42 -12.31 10.94
CA THR A 64 3.23 -11.97 11.73
C THR A 64 3.08 -10.44 11.78
N LEU A 65 1.84 -9.95 11.81
CA LEU A 65 1.51 -8.51 11.82
C LEU A 65 2.23 -7.74 12.95
N GLU A 66 2.49 -8.43 14.05
CA GLU A 66 3.26 -7.99 15.22
C GLU A 66 4.73 -7.66 14.89
N GLY A 67 5.38 -8.39 13.98
CA GLY A 67 6.80 -8.19 13.65
C GLY A 67 7.07 -7.05 12.66
N VAL A 68 6.03 -6.54 11.99
CA VAL A 68 6.14 -5.49 10.96
C VAL A 68 5.78 -4.11 11.54
N THR A 69 5.05 -4.07 12.64
CA THR A 69 4.47 -2.83 13.15
C THR A 69 5.18 -2.38 14.43
N ASP A 70 5.87 -1.24 14.38
CA ASP A 70 6.36 -0.53 15.58
C ASP A 70 5.24 0.32 16.19
N ALA A 71 4.06 -0.29 16.35
CA ALA A 71 2.90 0.34 16.96
C ALA A 71 2.66 -0.31 18.33
N PRO A 72 3.16 0.28 19.42
CA PRO A 72 2.96 -0.26 20.77
C PRO A 72 1.49 -0.33 21.20
N THR A 73 0.58 0.33 20.48
CA THR A 73 -0.88 0.23 20.68
C THR A 73 -1.49 -1.07 20.15
N LEU A 74 -0.74 -1.87 19.40
CA LEU A 74 -1.22 -3.11 18.78
C LEU A 74 -0.98 -4.34 19.67
N GLU A 75 -0.04 -4.26 20.61
CA GLU A 75 0.23 -5.31 21.60
C GLU A 75 -0.91 -5.36 22.63
N GLY A 76 -1.88 -6.26 22.43
CA GLY A 76 -2.94 -6.50 23.42
C GLY A 76 -4.24 -7.13 22.93
N VAL A 77 -4.45 -7.33 21.62
CA VAL A 77 -5.70 -7.94 21.12
C VAL A 77 -5.58 -9.46 21.05
N CYS A 78 -5.24 -10.09 22.17
CA CYS A 78 -5.73 -11.43 22.48
C CYS A 78 -6.99 -11.26 23.34
N ALA A 79 -8.06 -10.71 22.75
CA ALA A 79 -9.30 -10.50 23.46
C ALA A 79 -10.46 -10.38 22.48
N THR A 80 -11.09 -11.53 22.20
CA THR A 80 -12.48 -11.65 21.71
C THR A 80 -12.82 -11.02 20.34
N PRO A 81 -13.70 -11.65 19.54
CA PRO A 81 -14.30 -10.98 18.40
C PRO A 81 -15.39 -10.05 18.92
N HIS A 82 -15.02 -8.92 19.52
CA HIS A 82 -16.00 -7.92 19.90
C HIS A 82 -15.38 -6.53 19.84
N ARG A 83 -16.16 -5.62 19.27
CA ARG A 83 -15.92 -4.19 19.08
C ARG A 83 -15.32 -3.88 17.71
N VAL A 84 -16.22 -3.43 16.84
CA VAL A 84 -15.99 -2.38 15.83
C VAL A 84 -14.63 -1.69 16.03
N HIS A 85 -13.79 -1.79 15.01
CA HIS A 85 -12.45 -1.23 14.98
C HIS A 85 -12.42 0.18 15.63
N PRO A 86 -11.72 0.36 16.76
CA PRO A 86 -11.58 1.68 17.38
C PRO A 86 -10.47 2.45 16.66
N GLY A 87 -10.73 2.82 15.41
CA GLY A 87 -10.03 3.93 14.78
C GLY A 87 -10.63 5.21 15.33
N VAL A 88 -10.00 5.80 16.35
CA VAL A 88 -10.41 7.04 17.03
C VAL A 88 -11.57 6.88 18.01
N SER A 89 -11.40 6.09 19.07
CA SER A 89 -12.10 6.38 20.32
C SER A 89 -11.40 7.56 21.00
N SER A 90 -11.65 8.76 20.48
CA SER A 90 -11.34 10.00 21.21
C SER A 90 -12.30 10.08 22.40
N PRO A 91 -11.85 10.42 23.61
CA PRO A 91 -12.71 10.53 24.80
C PRO A 91 -13.79 11.63 24.69
N GLU A 92 -13.87 12.33 23.55
CA GLU A 92 -14.79 13.43 23.27
C GLU A 92 -15.99 13.02 22.38
N ILE A 93 -16.01 11.81 21.83
CA ILE A 93 -17.11 11.34 20.96
C ILE A 93 -18.18 10.70 21.84
N SER A 94 -19.35 11.34 21.92
CA SER A 94 -20.51 10.78 22.61
C SER A 94 -21.16 9.67 21.78
N ASP A 95 -21.92 8.77 22.41
CA ASP A 95 -22.72 7.77 21.67
C ASP A 95 -23.68 8.45 20.66
N ASP A 96 -24.15 9.67 20.98
CA ASP A 96 -24.96 10.49 20.08
C ASP A 96 -24.17 10.96 18.83
N ASP A 97 -22.88 11.26 18.97
CA ASP A 97 -22.00 11.58 17.84
C ASP A 97 -21.72 10.34 16.97
N LEU A 98 -21.55 9.18 17.61
CA LEU A 98 -21.29 7.92 16.90
C LEU A 98 -22.48 7.49 16.04
N PHE A 99 -23.70 7.78 16.49
CA PHE A 99 -24.92 7.44 15.78
C PHE A 99 -25.53 8.61 14.99
N GLY A 100 -24.89 9.78 14.96
CA GLY A 100 -25.41 10.99 14.32
C GLY A 100 -25.68 10.86 12.81
N ALA A 101 -25.03 9.89 12.16
CA ALA A 101 -25.27 9.53 10.76
C ALA A 101 -26.64 8.86 10.50
N PHE A 102 -27.28 8.31 11.54
CA PHE A 102 -28.46 7.46 11.42
C PHE A 102 -29.67 8.11 12.06
N THR A 103 -30.87 7.61 11.72
CA THR A 103 -32.12 8.13 12.33
C THR A 103 -32.19 7.88 13.84
N ASN A 104 -31.62 6.77 14.31
CA ASN A 104 -31.63 6.36 15.71
C ASN A 104 -30.51 5.34 15.98
N SER A 105 -30.20 5.12 17.26
CA SER A 105 -29.15 4.19 17.71
C SER A 105 -29.39 2.76 17.21
N SER A 106 -30.64 2.29 17.21
CA SER A 106 -30.98 0.95 16.74
C SER A 106 -30.71 0.75 15.24
N SER A 107 -30.95 1.78 14.43
CA SER A 107 -30.64 1.79 12.99
C SER A 107 -29.13 1.74 12.77
N ALA A 108 -28.37 2.48 13.57
CA ALA A 108 -26.93 2.45 13.52
C ALA A 108 -26.36 1.08 13.88
N LEU A 109 -26.88 0.44 14.93
CA LEU A 109 -26.49 -0.93 15.31
C LEU A 109 -26.82 -1.95 14.21
N LEU A 110 -28.00 -1.85 13.59
CA LEU A 110 -28.38 -2.74 12.48
C LEU A 110 -27.51 -2.52 11.24
N MET A 111 -27.14 -1.27 10.95
CA MET A 111 -26.24 -0.95 9.84
C MET A 111 -24.82 -1.37 10.13
N ALA A 112 -24.34 -1.20 11.36
CA ALA A 112 -23.06 -1.72 11.81
C ALA A 112 -23.01 -3.25 11.66
N TRP A 113 -24.06 -3.97 12.07
CA TRP A 113 -24.16 -5.40 11.83
C TRP A 113 -24.18 -5.74 10.33
N HIS A 114 -24.98 -5.03 9.53
CA HIS A 114 -25.09 -5.30 8.09
C HIS A 114 -23.76 -5.14 7.34
N TYR A 115 -22.97 -4.14 7.70
CA TYR A 115 -21.64 -3.91 7.13
C TYR A 115 -20.53 -4.67 7.86
N SER A 116 -20.82 -5.31 8.99
CA SER A 116 -19.88 -6.20 9.67
C SER A 116 -19.91 -7.59 9.04
N GLY A 117 -18.72 -8.17 8.83
CA GLY A 117 -18.58 -9.57 8.46
C GLY A 117 -18.83 -9.87 6.98
N SER A 118 -19.20 -11.11 6.71
CA SER A 118 -19.44 -11.62 5.36
C SER A 118 -20.92 -11.51 4.99
N ASN A 119 -21.22 -11.14 3.74
CA ASN A 119 -22.58 -11.22 3.19
C ASN A 119 -23.16 -12.65 3.16
N ALA A 120 -22.35 -13.65 3.52
CA ALA A 120 -22.78 -15.04 3.66
C ALA A 120 -23.60 -15.25 4.95
N LYS A 121 -24.87 -15.62 4.78
CA LYS A 121 -25.72 -16.06 5.89
C LYS A 121 -25.15 -17.33 6.51
N SER A 122 -24.60 -17.22 7.71
CA SER A 122 -24.06 -18.36 8.47
C SER A 122 -24.67 -18.42 9.87
N ALA A 123 -24.54 -19.57 10.53
CA ALA A 123 -24.97 -19.72 11.92
C ALA A 123 -24.22 -18.75 12.86
N THR A 124 -22.95 -18.50 12.58
CA THR A 124 -22.12 -17.54 13.33
C THR A 124 -22.66 -16.11 13.19
N GLU A 125 -22.96 -15.68 11.97
CA GLU A 125 -23.52 -14.34 11.72
C GLU A 125 -24.90 -14.16 12.37
N LEU A 126 -25.71 -15.22 12.43
CA LEU A 126 -26.98 -15.18 13.13
C LEU A 126 -26.81 -15.05 14.66
N ASN A 127 -25.82 -15.73 15.23
CA ASN A 127 -25.50 -15.59 16.65
C ASN A 127 -24.99 -14.18 16.97
N HIS A 128 -24.13 -13.61 16.12
CA HIS A 128 -23.72 -12.21 16.25
C HIS A 128 -24.91 -11.26 16.17
N LEU A 129 -25.84 -11.44 15.24
CA LEU A 129 -27.06 -10.61 15.19
C LEU A 129 -27.83 -10.69 16.51
N ALA A 130 -27.95 -11.88 17.10
CA ALA A 130 -28.62 -12.05 18.39
C ALA A 130 -27.92 -11.29 19.52
N GLU A 131 -26.60 -11.16 19.48
CA GLU A 131 -25.83 -10.32 20.42
C GLU A 131 -26.13 -8.83 20.21
N PHE A 132 -26.15 -8.35 18.97
CA PHE A 132 -26.52 -6.96 18.63
C PHE A 132 -27.93 -6.60 19.11
N LEU A 133 -28.89 -7.50 18.97
CA LEU A 133 -30.27 -7.28 19.43
C LEU A 133 -30.41 -7.22 20.96
N ARG A 134 -29.38 -7.65 21.70
CA ARG A 134 -29.33 -7.59 23.17
C ARG A 134 -28.65 -6.33 23.69
N ASP A 135 -28.12 -5.48 22.80
CA ASP A 135 -27.48 -4.23 23.18
C ASP A 135 -28.49 -3.30 23.92
N PRO A 136 -28.13 -2.67 25.04
CA PRO A 136 -29.02 -1.79 25.78
C PRO A 136 -29.48 -0.55 24.99
N SER A 137 -28.73 -0.17 23.95
CA SER A 137 -29.03 0.94 23.05
C SER A 137 -29.99 0.53 21.92
N PHE A 138 -30.25 -0.78 21.77
CA PHE A 138 -31.23 -1.32 20.83
C PHE A 138 -32.64 -1.22 21.43
N LYS A 139 -33.48 -0.41 20.80
CA LYS A 139 -34.88 -0.20 21.20
C LYS A 139 -35.79 -0.70 20.09
N GLN A 140 -36.65 -1.65 20.41
CA GLN A 140 -37.58 -2.22 19.43
C GLN A 140 -38.51 -1.16 18.80
N ALA A 141 -38.83 -0.09 19.54
CA ALA A 141 -39.64 1.02 19.04
C ALA A 141 -38.99 1.76 17.86
N ASP A 142 -37.65 1.80 17.81
CA ASP A 142 -36.89 2.47 16.75
C ASP A 142 -36.95 1.73 15.41
N LEU A 143 -37.39 0.46 15.42
CA LEU A 143 -37.59 -0.34 14.22
C LEU A 143 -38.82 0.11 13.42
N VAL A 144 -39.75 0.82 14.07
CA VAL A 144 -40.93 1.35 13.39
C VAL A 144 -40.48 2.41 12.41
N GLY A 145 -40.49 2.06 11.12
CA GLY A 145 -40.05 2.93 10.05
C GLY A 145 -38.56 2.81 9.70
N PHE A 146 -37.82 1.83 10.24
CA PHE A 146 -36.49 1.49 9.75
C PHE A 146 -36.56 1.14 8.25
N ASN A 147 -35.64 1.71 7.47
CA ASN A 147 -35.53 1.43 6.04
C ASN A 147 -34.06 1.44 5.64
N HIS A 148 -33.55 0.27 5.27
CA HIS A 148 -32.16 0.10 4.84
C HIS A 148 -31.74 1.12 3.77
N ALA A 149 -32.48 1.24 2.67
CA ALA A 149 -32.12 2.12 1.56
C ALA A 149 -32.05 3.59 1.98
N ARG A 150 -32.91 4.02 2.91
CA ARG A 150 -32.88 5.37 3.46
C ARG A 150 -31.64 5.60 4.33
N GLU A 151 -31.30 4.65 5.21
CA GLU A 151 -30.13 4.79 6.07
C GLU A 151 -28.82 4.70 5.27
N SER A 152 -28.71 3.81 4.27
CA SER A 152 -27.55 3.77 3.37
C SER A 152 -27.36 5.07 2.61
N LYS A 153 -28.45 5.64 2.07
CA LYS A 153 -28.39 6.93 1.37
C LYS A 153 -27.89 8.06 2.28
N ARG A 154 -28.25 8.05 3.57
CA ARG A 154 -27.74 9.04 4.51
C ARG A 154 -26.24 8.94 4.72
N LEU A 155 -25.69 7.73 4.76
CA LEU A 155 -24.25 7.53 4.84
C LEU A 155 -23.53 8.10 3.61
N ASP A 156 -24.12 7.95 2.43
CA ASP A 156 -23.56 8.48 1.17
C ASP A 156 -23.62 10.03 1.09
N GLU A 157 -24.54 10.66 1.81
CA GLU A 157 -24.74 12.11 1.84
C GLU A 157 -23.89 12.83 2.91
N LEU A 158 -23.14 12.10 3.74
CA LEU A 158 -22.25 12.71 4.73
C LEU A 158 -21.05 13.38 4.04
N PRO A 159 -20.66 14.60 4.46
CA PRO A 159 -19.62 15.41 3.83
C PRO A 159 -18.19 14.90 4.04
#